data_AF-A0A3R9RY56-F1
#
_entry.id   AF-A0A3R9RY56-F1
#
_cell.length_a   1.000
_cell.length_b   1.000
_cell.length_c   1.000
_cell.angle_alpha   90.00
_cell.angle_beta   90.00
_cell.angle_gamma   90.00
#
_symmetry.space_group_name_H-M   'P 1'
#
loop_
_entity.id
_entity.type
_entity.pdbx_description
1 polymer ?
#
loop_
_entity_poly.entity_id
_entity_poly.type
_entity_poly.pdbx_seq_one_letter_code
_entity_poly.pdbx_strand_id
1 'polypeptide(L)'
;MKHNTTGYIKHKCRCDVCKQAIFKANKQSLENLREKFKRGEYKIKNHGNSFAVAIGCRCDLCKLEMQQRRVKRSESNKEYFKKTGAFKTEKVKHGTYTAYKHYGCRCEKCRGFIASKHLEKVSGYVKKD
;
A
#
# COMPACT_ATOMS: atom_id res chain seq x y z
N MET A 1 -25.50 26.48 5.14
CA MET A 1 -24.33 26.19 4.28
C MET A 1 -24.44 24.77 3.73
N LYS A 2 -24.22 24.52 2.43
CA LYS A 2 -24.30 23.16 1.86
C LYS A 2 -23.02 22.37 2.18
N HIS A 3 -23.15 21.21 2.82
CA HIS A 3 -22.03 20.32 3.16
C HIS A 3 -21.83 19.25 2.09
N ASN A 4 -20.89 19.50 1.17
CA ASN A 4 -20.52 18.63 0.06
C ASN A 4 -19.11 18.97 -0.46
N THR A 5 -18.77 18.54 -1.67
CA THR A 5 -17.50 18.89 -2.35
C THR A 5 -17.28 20.40 -2.44
N THR A 6 -18.31 21.18 -2.76
CA THR A 6 -18.25 22.66 -2.79
C THR A 6 -17.95 23.23 -1.40
N GLY A 7 -18.60 22.70 -0.36
CA GLY A 7 -18.30 23.03 1.03
C GLY A 7 -16.82 22.80 1.39
N TYR A 8 -16.25 21.66 0.96
CA TYR A 8 -14.84 21.34 1.19
C TYR A 8 -13.88 22.23 0.39
N ILE A 9 -14.14 22.43 -0.89
CA ILE A 9 -13.20 23.07 -1.83
C ILE A 9 -13.29 24.60 -1.74
N LYS A 10 -14.49 25.16 -1.90
CA LYS A 10 -14.71 26.61 -1.99
C LYS A 10 -14.72 27.24 -0.61
N HIS A 11 -15.48 26.66 0.31
CA HIS A 11 -15.68 27.21 1.65
C HIS A 11 -14.72 26.63 2.69
N LYS A 12 -13.75 25.82 2.27
CA LYS A 12 -12.70 25.22 3.11
C LYS A 12 -13.22 24.47 4.34
N CYS A 13 -14.47 24.00 4.32
CA CYS A 13 -15.04 23.22 5.42
C CYS A 13 -14.30 21.89 5.56
N ARG A 14 -14.06 21.49 6.82
CA ARG A 14 -13.35 20.25 7.17
C ARG A 14 -14.18 19.32 8.05
N CYS A 15 -15.50 19.53 8.14
CA CYS A 15 -16.37 18.58 8.82
C CYS A 15 -16.38 17.22 8.10
N ASP A 16 -16.80 16.19 8.82
CA ASP A 16 -16.71 14.81 8.32
C ASP A 16 -17.57 14.58 7.07
N VAL A 17 -18.75 15.21 7.00
CA VAL A 17 -19.61 15.15 5.81
C VAL A 17 -18.89 15.68 4.57
N CYS A 18 -18.22 16.84 4.68
CA CYS A 18 -17.46 17.45 3.59
C CYS A 18 -16.24 16.59 3.20
N LYS A 19 -15.53 16.02 4.19
CA LYS A 19 -14.39 15.11 3.96
C LYS A 19 -14.83 13.83 3.24
N GLN A 20 -15.93 13.23 3.67
CA GLN A 20 -16.50 12.03 3.05
C GLN A 20 -16.98 12.33 1.62
N ALA A 21 -17.61 13.48 1.40
CA ALA A 21 -18.06 13.89 0.07
C ALA A 21 -16.88 14.02 -0.91
N ILE A 22 -15.79 14.71 -0.53
CA ILE A 22 -14.62 14.84 -1.41
C ILE A 22 -13.90 13.50 -1.60
N PHE A 23 -13.83 12.67 -0.56
CA PHE A 23 -13.25 11.33 -0.65
C PHE A 23 -14.01 10.46 -1.67
N LYS A 24 -15.35 10.43 -1.59
CA LYS A 24 -16.20 9.68 -2.52
C LYS A 24 -16.06 10.21 -3.95
N ALA A 25 -16.07 11.53 -4.14
CA ALA A 25 -15.90 12.15 -5.46
C ALA A 25 -14.53 11.84 -6.10
N ASN A 26 -13.46 11.88 -5.31
CA ASN A 26 -12.11 11.55 -5.78
C ASN A 26 -11.98 10.07 -6.12
N LYS A 27 -12.57 9.18 -5.31
CA LYS A 27 -12.60 7.73 -5.58
C LYS A 27 -13.27 7.45 -6.92
N GLN A 28 -14.47 8.01 -7.15
CA GLN A 28 -15.19 7.84 -8.40
C GLN A 28 -14.42 8.40 -9.60
N SER A 29 -13.81 9.58 -9.44
CA SER A 29 -13.00 10.20 -10.50
C SER A 29 -11.80 9.32 -10.87
N LEU A 30 -11.13 8.71 -9.89
CA LEU A 30 -10.02 7.79 -10.12
C LEU A 30 -10.48 6.51 -10.83
N GLU A 31 -11.62 5.93 -10.44
CA GLU A 31 -12.20 4.76 -11.10
C GLU A 31 -12.54 5.05 -12.57
N ASN A 32 -13.17 6.19 -12.85
CA ASN A 32 -13.44 6.61 -14.22
C ASN A 32 -12.15 6.78 -15.05
N LEU A 33 -11.09 7.34 -14.44
CA LEU A 33 -9.79 7.47 -15.11
C LEU A 33 -9.12 6.12 -15.37
N ARG A 34 -9.26 5.15 -14.46
CA ARG A 34 -8.77 3.77 -14.67
C ARG A 34 -9.44 3.12 -15.88
N GLU A 35 -10.75 3.23 -15.99
CA GLU A 35 -11.50 2.66 -17.13
C GLU A 35 -11.12 3.35 -18.46
N LYS A 36 -11.03 4.69 -18.48
CA LYS A 36 -10.57 5.42 -19.66
C LYS A 36 -9.14 5.03 -20.05
N PHE A 37 -8.24 4.87 -19.08
CA PHE A 37 -6.87 4.42 -19.35
C PHE A 37 -6.85 3.01 -19.94
N LYS A 38 -7.64 2.09 -19.39
CA LYS A 38 -7.77 0.71 -19.89
C LYS A 38 -8.29 0.65 -21.33
N ARG A 39 -9.21 1.55 -21.71
CA ARG A 39 -9.74 1.69 -23.08
C ARG A 39 -8.84 2.49 -24.02
N GLY A 40 -7.71 3.04 -23.54
CA GLY A 40 -6.82 3.89 -24.34
C GLY A 40 -7.31 5.33 -24.57
N GLU A 41 -8.45 5.71 -24.00
CA GLU A 41 -9.05 7.05 -24.11
C GLU A 41 -8.36 8.08 -23.21
N TYR A 42 -7.57 7.62 -22.24
CA TYR A 42 -6.80 8.49 -21.36
C TYR A 42 -5.31 8.14 -21.47
N LYS A 43 -4.49 9.14 -21.77
CA LYS A 43 -3.03 9.03 -21.82
C LYS A 43 -2.42 9.75 -20.61
N ILE A 44 -1.65 9.01 -19.82
CA ILE A 44 -0.90 9.57 -18.69
C ILE A 44 0.25 10.39 -19.25
N LYS A 45 0.32 11.67 -18.89
CA LYS A 45 1.42 12.56 -19.30
C LYS A 45 2.68 12.35 -18.45
N ASN A 46 2.50 12.13 -17.14
CA ASN A 46 3.60 12.03 -16.18
C ASN A 46 3.63 10.62 -15.58
N HIS A 47 4.64 9.84 -15.93
CA HIS A 47 4.91 8.50 -15.37
C HIS A 47 5.77 8.57 -14.11
N GLY A 48 5.99 7.44 -13.43
CA GLY A 48 6.90 7.36 -12.28
C GLY A 48 6.40 8.05 -11.01
N ASN A 49 5.09 8.15 -10.82
CA ASN A 49 4.51 8.80 -9.63
C ASN A 49 3.28 8.04 -9.09
N SER A 50 2.79 8.47 -7.92
CA SER A 50 1.60 7.90 -7.24
C SER A 50 0.41 7.75 -8.17
N PHE A 51 0.15 8.80 -8.95
CA PHE A 51 -1.08 8.98 -9.69
C PHE A 51 -1.10 8.05 -10.90
N ALA A 52 -0.01 8.00 -11.66
CA ALA A 52 0.16 7.07 -12.77
C ALA A 52 -0.01 5.60 -12.33
N VAL A 53 0.61 5.24 -11.20
CA VAL A 53 0.47 3.92 -10.58
C VAL A 53 -0.98 3.66 -10.15
N ALA A 54 -1.64 4.65 -9.55
CA ALA A 54 -3.01 4.56 -9.07
C ALA A 54 -4.03 4.40 -10.21
N ILE A 55 -3.80 5.02 -11.36
CA ILE A 55 -4.59 4.85 -12.60
C ILE A 55 -4.36 3.47 -13.24
N GLY A 56 -3.27 2.79 -12.90
CA GLY A 56 -3.01 1.41 -13.34
C GLY A 56 -1.81 1.26 -14.28
N CYS A 57 -1.03 2.32 -14.53
CA CYS A 57 0.18 2.20 -15.32
C CYS A 57 1.21 1.29 -14.65
N ARG A 58 1.87 0.45 -15.45
CA ARG A 58 2.91 -0.50 -15.03
C ARG A 58 4.16 -0.43 -15.90
N CYS A 59 4.42 0.69 -16.58
CA CYS A 59 5.72 0.90 -17.23
C CYS A 59 6.86 0.90 -16.21
N ASP A 60 8.09 0.83 -16.67
CA ASP A 60 9.25 0.63 -15.80
C ASP A 60 9.48 1.79 -14.82
N LEU A 61 9.26 3.04 -15.24
CA LEU A 61 9.26 4.19 -14.34
C LEU A 61 8.23 4.04 -13.20
N CYS A 62 7.02 3.58 -13.52
CA CYS A 62 5.96 3.35 -12.54
C CYS A 62 6.25 2.15 -11.63
N LYS A 63 6.85 1.08 -12.15
CA LYS A 63 7.30 -0.08 -11.35
C LYS A 63 8.41 0.31 -10.38
N LEU A 64 9.37 1.11 -10.83
CA LEU A 64 10.45 1.63 -10.00
C LEU A 64 9.90 2.46 -8.84
N GLU A 65 8.97 3.37 -9.11
CA GLU A 65 8.32 4.16 -8.06
C GLU A 65 7.58 3.28 -7.03
N MET A 66 6.89 2.24 -7.49
CA MET A 66 6.26 1.27 -6.58
C MET A 66 7.30 0.53 -5.71
N GLN A 67 8.42 0.13 -6.28
CA GLN A 67 9.51 -0.53 -5.57
C GLN A 67 10.12 0.40 -4.51
N GLN A 68 10.45 1.64 -4.89
CA GLN A 68 11.00 2.64 -3.97
C GLN A 68 10.06 2.90 -2.79
N ARG A 69 8.75 3.00 -3.02
CA ARG A 69 7.75 3.13 -1.93
C ARG A 69 7.72 1.93 -1.01
N ARG A 70 7.81 0.72 -1.55
CA ARG A 70 7.84 -0.51 -0.73
C ARG A 70 9.07 -0.53 0.17
N VAL A 71 10.23 -0.14 -0.35
CA VAL A 71 11.47 -0.02 0.42
C VAL A 71 11.31 1.03 1.52
N LYS A 72 10.96 2.28 1.18
CA LYS A 72 10.75 3.36 2.14
C LYS A 72 9.74 3.00 3.24
N ARG A 73 8.63 2.35 2.88
CA ARG A 73 7.64 1.87 3.85
C ARG A 73 8.22 0.82 4.78
N SER A 74 9.00 -0.12 4.25
CA SER A 74 9.65 -1.16 5.05
C SER A 74 10.69 -0.56 6.00
N GLU A 75 11.49 0.41 5.55
CA GLU A 75 12.47 1.10 6.39
C GLU A 75 11.79 1.86 7.52
N SER A 76 10.78 2.67 7.19
CA SER A 76 10.00 3.40 8.19
C SER A 76 9.29 2.48 9.19
N ASN A 77 8.87 1.28 8.77
CA ASN A 77 8.29 0.29 9.66
C ASN A 77 9.32 -0.33 10.62
N LYS A 78 10.50 -0.70 10.10
CA LYS A 78 11.61 -1.18 10.92
C LYS A 78 12.04 -0.14 11.94
N GLU A 79 12.18 1.11 11.51
CA GLU A 79 12.59 2.19 12.40
C GLU A 79 11.58 2.46 13.50
N TYR A 80 10.28 2.49 13.17
CA TYR A 80 9.23 2.62 14.16
C TYR A 80 9.29 1.48 15.19
N PHE A 81 9.37 0.22 14.73
CA PHE A 81 9.46 -0.92 15.64
C PHE A 81 10.72 -0.88 16.50
N LYS A 82 11.87 -0.46 15.95
CA LYS A 82 13.10 -0.29 16.71
C LYS A 82 12.93 0.74 17.82
N LYS A 83 12.20 1.84 17.56
CA LYS A 83 11.98 2.92 18.54
C LYS A 83 10.93 2.57 19.60
N THR A 84 9.86 1.88 19.23
CA THR A 84 8.68 1.70 20.10
C THR A 84 8.50 0.28 20.61
N GLY A 85 9.16 -0.71 20.00
CA GLY A 85 8.87 -2.13 20.22
C GLY A 85 7.51 -2.60 19.69
N ALA A 86 6.71 -1.71 19.08
CA ALA A 86 5.34 -1.97 18.65
C ALA A 86 5.18 -1.93 17.12
N PHE A 87 4.15 -2.61 16.61
CA PHE A 87 3.76 -2.49 15.20
C PHE A 87 2.87 -1.26 14.99
N LYS A 88 3.03 -0.55 13.86
CA LYS A 88 2.21 0.62 13.50
C LYS A 88 0.70 0.32 13.32
N THR A 89 0.33 -0.95 13.25
CA THR A 89 -1.04 -1.40 12.98
C THR A 89 -1.27 -2.71 13.72
N GLU A 90 -2.41 -2.82 14.38
CA GLU A 90 -2.85 -4.02 15.10
C GLU A 90 -3.00 -5.27 14.21
N LYS A 91 -3.16 -5.09 12.90
CA LYS A 91 -3.23 -6.19 11.94
C LYS A 91 -1.91 -6.97 11.82
N VAL A 92 -0.79 -6.37 12.20
CA VAL A 92 0.52 -7.02 12.16
C VAL A 92 0.73 -7.74 13.47
N LYS A 93 0.94 -9.06 13.39
CA LYS A 93 1.18 -9.92 14.55
C LYS A 93 2.56 -10.56 14.44
N HIS A 94 3.16 -10.88 15.58
CA HIS A 94 4.36 -11.73 15.62
C HIS A 94 4.09 -13.09 14.95
N GLY A 95 5.14 -13.73 14.46
CA GLY A 95 4.99 -15.00 13.72
C GLY A 95 4.38 -14.84 12.33
N THR A 96 4.55 -13.67 11.69
CA THR A 96 4.11 -13.44 10.31
C THR A 96 5.27 -12.98 9.43
N TYR A 97 5.18 -13.25 8.13
CA TYR A 97 6.14 -12.73 7.14
C TYR A 97 6.30 -11.20 7.26
N THR A 98 5.19 -10.49 7.44
CA THR A 98 5.20 -9.03 7.56
C THR A 98 5.97 -8.54 8.78
N ALA A 99 5.74 -9.13 9.96
CA ALA A 99 6.47 -8.77 11.17
C ALA A 99 7.98 -9.02 11.01
N TYR A 100 8.37 -10.14 10.41
CA TYR A 100 9.79 -10.47 10.21
C TYR A 100 10.46 -9.60 9.14
N LYS A 101 9.90 -9.56 7.92
CA LYS A 101 10.54 -8.92 6.75
C LYS A 101 10.40 -7.40 6.78
N HIS A 102 9.20 -6.90 7.08
CA HIS A 102 8.87 -5.49 6.94
C HIS A 102 9.05 -4.66 8.20
N TYR A 103 8.98 -5.29 9.39
CA TYR A 103 9.24 -4.62 10.67
C TYR A 103 10.58 -5.03 11.29
N GLY A 104 11.23 -6.08 10.79
CA GLY A 104 12.53 -6.50 11.31
C GLY A 104 12.45 -7.22 12.66
N CYS A 105 11.27 -7.67 13.09
CA CYS A 105 11.14 -8.40 14.35
C CYS A 105 11.92 -9.73 14.28
N ARG A 106 12.64 -10.05 15.35
CA ARG A 106 13.49 -11.24 15.47
C ARG A 106 13.16 -12.11 16.68
N CYS A 107 12.00 -11.92 17.31
CA CYS A 107 11.55 -12.81 18.37
C CYS A 107 11.39 -14.25 17.85
N GLU A 108 11.37 -15.20 18.77
CA GLU A 108 11.28 -16.63 18.48
C GLU A 108 10.12 -16.97 17.54
N LYS A 109 8.90 -16.48 17.83
CA LYS A 109 7.73 -16.67 16.97
C LYS A 109 7.98 -16.22 15.51
N CYS A 110 8.60 -15.06 15.32
CA CYS A 110 8.91 -14.53 13.99
C CYS A 110 10.00 -15.33 13.28
N ARG A 111 11.04 -15.79 13.98
CA ARG A 111 12.09 -16.64 13.42
C ARG A 111 11.54 -18.03 13.05
N GLY A 112 10.77 -18.63 13.95
CA GLY A 112 10.12 -19.93 13.75
C GLY A 112 9.21 -19.95 12.53
N PHE A 113 8.42 -18.89 12.29
CA PHE A 113 7.60 -18.77 11.08
C PHE A 113 8.43 -18.80 9.78
N ILE A 114 9.58 -18.11 9.73
CA ILE A 114 10.41 -18.10 8.53
C ILE A 114 11.08 -19.47 8.32
N ALA A 115 11.55 -20.09 9.41
CA ALA A 115 12.11 -21.43 9.36
C ALA A 115 11.09 -22.45 8.85
N SER A 116 9.85 -22.44 9.36
CA SER A 116 8.79 -23.34 8.89
C SER A 116 8.46 -23.13 7.42
N LYS A 117 8.38 -21.87 6.94
CA LYS A 117 8.20 -21.56 5.52
C LYS A 117 9.34 -22.02 4.62
N HIS A 118 10.57 -22.08 5.14
CA HIS A 118 11.69 -22.66 4.40
C HIS A 118 11.55 -24.18 4.31
N LEU A 119 11.22 -24.84 5.43
CA LEU A 119 11.02 -26.29 5.48
C LEU A 119 9.87 -26.75 4.57
N GLU A 120 8.73 -26.04 4.57
CA GLU A 120 7.60 -26.31 3.65
C GLU A 120 8.03 -26.27 2.17
N LYS A 121 8.87 -25.31 1.79
CA LYS A 121 9.36 -25.18 0.41
C LYS A 121 10.30 -26.31 0.02
N VAL A 122 11.22 -26.67 0.92
CA VAL A 122 12.17 -27.77 0.68
C VAL A 122 11.42 -29.10 0.63
N SER A 123 10.51 -29.38 1.57
CA SER A 123 9.75 -30.63 1.59
C SER A 123 8.75 -30.75 0.44
N GLY A 124 8.15 -29.64 0.00
CA GLY A 124 7.31 -29.60 -1.19
C GLY A 124 8.07 -29.79 -2.51
N TYR A 125 9.38 -29.51 -2.54
CA TYR A 125 10.24 -29.80 -3.70
C TYR A 125 10.62 -31.28 -3.80
N VAL A 126 10.62 -32.00 -2.68
CA VAL A 126 10.98 -33.43 -2.60
C VAL A 126 9.82 -34.36 -3.01
N LYS A 127 8.58 -33.87 -3.12
CA LYS A 127 7.41 -34.67 -3.55
C LYS A 127 7.09 -34.46 -5.04
N LYS A 128 7.97 -34.93 -5.92
CA LYS A 128 7.66 -35.20 -7.34
C LYS A 128 8.34 -36.52 -7.72
N ASP A 129 7.67 -37.61 -7.39
CA ASP A 129 7.89 -38.94 -7.97
C ASP A 129 6.69 -39.28 -8.85
#